data_AF-A0A837L1Q9-F1
#
_entry.id   AF-A0A837L1Q9-F1
#
_cell.length_a   1.000
_cell.length_b   1.000
_cell.length_c   1.000
_cell.angle_alpha   90.00
_cell.angle_beta   90.00
_cell.angle_gamma   90.00
#
_symmetry.space_group_name_H-M   'P 1'
#
loop_
_entity.id
_entity.type
_entity.pdbx_description
1 polymer ?
#
loop_
_entity_poly.entity_id
_entity_poly.type
_entity_poly.pdbx_seq_one_letter_code
_entity_poly.pdbx_strand_id
1 'polypeptide(L)'
;MTKNRLDKFSTTYRKEIIWLRWYFMRDKNNPSLTILEKKISDCILYRDYRTYNKFSAISKIISEMIDKTDNRMVTALKEVYVYRNISVIGAAQSILYLSQTQAYVHIRGWFEELENCLFDKVFLEGI
;
A
#
# COMPACT_ATOMS: atom_id res chain seq x y z
N MET A 1 -21.62 7.50 -9.37
CA MET A 1 -21.03 7.22 -8.03
C MET A 1 -20.87 8.54 -7.28
N THR A 2 -21.29 8.61 -6.02
CA THR A 2 -21.24 9.84 -5.22
C THR A 2 -19.88 10.02 -4.55
N LYS A 3 -19.40 11.28 -4.51
CA LYS A 3 -18.14 11.74 -3.89
C LYS A 3 -17.87 11.10 -2.51
N ASN A 4 -18.93 10.93 -1.70
CA ASN A 4 -18.90 10.31 -0.37
C ASN A 4 -18.28 8.89 -0.31
N ARG A 5 -18.42 8.04 -1.33
CA ARG A 5 -17.86 6.67 -1.29
C ARG A 5 -16.33 6.64 -1.48
N LEU A 6 -15.83 7.53 -2.33
CA LEU A 6 -14.40 7.72 -2.59
C LEU A 6 -13.66 8.30 -1.38
N ASP A 7 -14.29 9.29 -0.74
CA ASP A 7 -13.77 9.92 0.47
C ASP A 7 -13.76 8.92 1.64
N LYS A 8 -14.78 8.06 1.74
CA LYS A 8 -14.82 6.96 2.72
C LYS A 8 -13.68 5.96 2.48
N PHE A 9 -13.43 5.56 1.23
CA PHE A 9 -12.33 4.63 0.90
C PHE A 9 -10.97 5.15 1.35
N SER A 10 -10.64 6.38 0.96
CA SER A 10 -9.33 7.00 1.27
C SER A 10 -9.15 7.23 2.77
N THR A 11 -10.25 7.35 3.51
CA THR A 11 -10.26 7.46 4.97
C THR A 11 -10.08 6.09 5.64
N THR A 12 -10.80 5.06 5.16
CA THR A 12 -10.72 3.70 5.69
C THR A 12 -9.32 3.12 5.53
N TYR A 13 -8.75 3.12 4.33
CA TYR A 13 -7.46 2.50 4.04
C TYR A 13 -6.27 3.46 4.11
N ARG A 14 -6.39 4.51 4.94
CA ARG A 14 -5.41 5.60 4.97
C ARG A 14 -4.02 5.09 5.35
N LYS A 15 -3.92 4.15 6.30
CA LYS A 15 -2.63 3.64 6.80
C LYS A 15 -1.96 2.76 5.75
N GLU A 16 -2.74 1.90 5.12
CA GLU A 16 -2.34 0.97 4.07
C GLU A 16 -1.84 1.72 2.85
N ILE A 17 -2.54 2.79 2.44
CA ILE A 17 -2.09 3.70 1.38
C ILE A 17 -0.74 4.35 1.76
N ILE A 18 -0.56 4.78 3.01
CA ILE A 18 0.71 5.37 3.47
C ILE A 18 1.84 4.34 3.45
N TRP A 19 1.59 3.12 3.90
CA TRP A 19 2.59 2.04 3.91
C TRP A 19 2.97 1.62 2.49
N LEU A 20 1.99 1.51 1.59
CA LEU A 20 2.23 1.25 0.18
C LEU A 20 3.07 2.36 -0.47
N ARG A 21 2.82 3.63 -0.08
CA ARG A 21 3.66 4.75 -0.50
C ARG A 21 5.08 4.63 0.01
N TRP A 22 5.27 4.28 1.28
CA TRP A 22 6.60 4.12 1.83
C TRP A 22 7.37 2.97 1.18
N TYR A 23 6.66 1.90 0.82
CA TYR A 23 7.23 0.75 0.13
C TYR A 23 7.74 1.09 -1.27
N PHE A 24 6.99 1.89 -2.06
CA PHE A 24 7.38 2.17 -3.45
C PHE A 24 8.17 3.46 -3.66
N MET A 25 7.97 4.48 -2.83
CA MET A 25 8.65 5.77 -3.00
C MET A 25 10.07 5.70 -2.46
N ARG A 26 11.00 6.34 -3.17
CA ARG A 26 12.38 6.52 -2.72
C ARG A 26 12.47 7.58 -1.62
N ASP A 27 13.39 7.37 -0.69
CA ASP A 27 13.71 8.38 0.31
C ASP A 27 14.35 9.60 -0.38
N LYS A 28 13.97 10.80 0.07
CA LYS A 28 14.43 12.05 -0.55
C LYS A 28 15.90 12.33 -0.25
N ASN A 29 16.39 11.88 0.90
CA ASN A 29 17.75 12.12 1.36
C ASN A 29 18.70 10.99 0.94
N ASN A 30 18.17 9.77 0.80
CA ASN A 30 18.89 8.62 0.28
C ASN A 30 18.09 7.85 -0.79
N PRO A 31 18.22 8.23 -2.08
CA PRO A 31 17.47 7.62 -3.17
C PRO A 31 17.75 6.12 -3.42
N SER A 32 18.82 5.56 -2.84
CA SER A 32 19.11 4.13 -2.93
C SER A 32 18.10 3.27 -2.16
N LEU A 33 17.45 3.85 -1.15
CA LEU A 33 16.47 3.19 -0.30
C LEU A 33 15.06 3.71 -0.60
N THR A 34 14.07 2.86 -0.41
CA THR A 34 12.68 3.26 -0.24
C THR A 34 12.50 3.98 1.10
N ILE A 35 11.42 4.75 1.24
CA ILE A 35 11.11 5.40 2.53
C ILE A 35 10.95 4.34 3.64
N LEU A 36 10.38 3.17 3.33
CA LEU A 36 10.21 2.11 4.31
C LEU A 36 11.55 1.48 4.72
N GLU A 37 12.44 1.20 3.77
CA GLU A 37 13.79 0.69 4.06
C GLU A 37 14.60 1.67 4.90
N LYS A 38 14.51 2.98 4.59
CA LYS A 38 15.15 4.02 5.42
C LYS A 38 14.63 4.00 6.85
N LYS A 39 13.31 3.88 7.04
CA LYS A 39 12.69 3.79 8.37
C LYS A 39 13.16 2.56 9.15
N ILE A 40 13.27 1.41 8.49
CA ILE A 40 13.79 0.18 9.09
C ILE A 40 15.25 0.38 9.54
N SER A 41 16.08 0.96 8.67
CA SER A 41 17.49 1.27 8.98
C SER A 41 17.62 2.24 10.17
N ASP A 42 16.76 3.25 10.25
CA ASP A 42 16.76 4.22 11.34
C ASP A 42 16.38 3.56 12.67
N CYS A 43 15.43 2.63 12.68
CA CYS A 43 15.12 1.86 13.89
C CYS A 43 16.33 1.08 14.42
N ILE A 44 17.16 0.52 13.55
CA ILE A 44 18.41 -0.15 13.96
C ILE A 44 19.37 0.86 14.60
N LEU A 45 19.56 2.01 13.95
CA LEU A 45 20.45 3.08 14.43
C LEU A 45 20.05 3.57 15.83
N TYR A 46 18.75 3.75 16.07
CA TYR A 46 18.21 4.23 17.34
C TYR A 46 17.87 3.11 18.33
N ARG A 47 18.12 1.84 17.98
CA ARG A 47 17.82 0.65 18.80
C ARG A 47 16.32 0.52 19.17
N ASP A 48 15.42 1.00 18.29
CA ASP A 48 13.98 0.84 18.44
C ASP A 48 13.50 -0.46 17.78
N TYR A 49 13.75 -1.58 18.47
CA TYR A 49 13.44 -2.92 17.95
C TYR A 49 11.93 -3.18 17.80
N ARG A 50 11.09 -2.51 18.60
CA ARG A 50 9.64 -2.67 18.50
C ARG A 50 9.13 -2.08 17.18
N THR A 51 9.55 -0.86 16.85
CA THR A 51 9.15 -0.23 15.58
C THR A 51 9.84 -0.92 14.39
N TYR A 52 11.08 -1.39 14.56
CA TYR A 52 11.77 -2.21 13.56
C TYR A 52 10.95 -3.43 13.17
N ASN A 53 10.47 -4.21 14.14
CA ASN A 53 9.71 -5.42 13.85
C ASN A 53 8.41 -5.10 13.09
N LYS A 54 7.72 -4.02 13.48
CA LYS A 54 6.50 -3.57 12.78
C LYS A 54 6.75 -3.18 11.33
N PHE A 55 7.77 -2.35 11.07
CA PHE A 55 8.09 -1.95 9.69
C PHE A 55 8.60 -3.13 8.85
N SER A 56 9.34 -4.05 9.45
CA SER A 56 9.79 -5.27 8.78
C SER A 56 8.62 -6.18 8.42
N ALA A 57 7.65 -6.36 9.32
CA ALA A 57 6.43 -7.10 9.06
C ALA A 57 5.61 -6.46 7.94
N ILE A 58 5.39 -5.14 7.99
CA ILE A 58 4.70 -4.39 6.93
C ILE A 58 5.40 -4.58 5.57
N SER A 59 6.74 -4.45 5.54
CA SER A 59 7.52 -4.61 4.31
C SER A 59 7.34 -6.01 3.72
N LYS A 60 7.46 -7.05 4.56
CA LYS A 60 7.29 -8.44 4.15
C LYS A 60 5.90 -8.73 3.61
N ILE A 61 4.85 -8.27 4.30
CA ILE A 61 3.45 -8.48 3.87
C ILE A 61 3.16 -7.77 2.56
N ILE A 62 3.62 -6.52 2.40
CA ILE A 62 3.42 -5.79 1.14
C ILE A 62 4.17 -6.50 0.01
N SER A 63 5.40 -6.97 0.22
CA SER A 63 6.13 -7.76 -0.78
C SER A 63 5.35 -9.02 -1.18
N GLU A 64 4.93 -9.83 -0.21
CA GLU A 64 4.14 -11.05 -0.44
C GLU A 64 2.83 -10.75 -1.20
N MET A 65 2.15 -9.66 -0.85
CA MET A 65 0.95 -9.19 -1.55
C MET A 65 1.24 -8.78 -2.99
N ILE A 66 2.32 -8.02 -3.23
CA ILE A 66 2.68 -7.56 -4.58
C ILE A 66 3.10 -8.74 -5.46
N ASP A 67 3.86 -9.70 -4.94
CA ASP A 67 4.34 -10.87 -5.69
C ASP A 67 3.18 -11.76 -6.20
N LYS A 68 2.06 -11.83 -5.45
CA LYS A 68 0.85 -12.55 -5.87
C LYS A 68 -0.15 -11.70 -6.68
N THR A 69 0.12 -10.42 -6.87
CA THR A 69 -0.82 -9.49 -7.53
C THR A 69 -0.50 -9.34 -9.01
N ASP A 70 -1.54 -9.36 -9.85
CA ASP A 70 -1.41 -9.09 -11.28
C ASP A 70 -0.71 -7.74 -11.56
N ASN A 71 0.19 -7.70 -12.54
CA ASN A 71 1.01 -6.52 -12.81
C ASN A 71 0.19 -5.28 -13.20
N ARG A 72 -0.95 -5.44 -13.89
CA ARG A 72 -1.85 -4.29 -14.20
C ARG A 72 -2.46 -3.76 -12.92
N MET A 73 -2.83 -4.65 -12.00
CA MET A 73 -3.35 -4.26 -10.69
C MET A 73 -2.29 -3.52 -9.85
N VAL A 74 -1.05 -4.02 -9.80
CA VAL A 74 0.08 -3.32 -9.15
C VAL A 74 0.29 -1.93 -9.77
N THR A 75 0.27 -1.84 -11.10
CA THR A 75 0.43 -0.57 -11.82
C THR A 75 -0.70 0.40 -11.47
N ALA A 76 -1.96 -0.05 -11.46
CA ALA A 76 -3.10 0.77 -11.07
C ALA A 76 -2.98 1.29 -9.63
N LEU A 77 -2.59 0.43 -8.68
CA LEU A 77 -2.38 0.83 -7.28
C LEU A 77 -1.30 1.92 -7.16
N LYS A 78 -0.18 1.77 -7.89
CA LYS A 78 0.91 2.75 -7.90
C LYS A 78 0.46 4.10 -8.48
N GLU A 79 -0.14 4.09 -9.66
CA GLU A 79 -0.56 5.33 -10.34
C GLU A 79 -1.64 6.09 -9.57
N VAL A 80 -2.57 5.37 -8.92
CA VAL A 80 -3.68 5.99 -8.19
C VAL A 80 -3.27 6.44 -6.78
N TYR A 81 -2.61 5.57 -6.01
CA TYR A 81 -2.42 5.80 -4.57
C TYR A 81 -0.99 6.16 -4.18
N VAL A 82 0.01 5.68 -4.94
CA VAL A 82 1.41 5.95 -4.65
C VAL A 82 1.85 7.29 -5.22
N TYR A 83 1.75 7.42 -6.54
CA TYR A 83 2.18 8.60 -7.29
C TYR A 83 1.05 9.63 -7.43
N ARG A 84 -0.21 9.17 -7.38
CA ARG A 84 -1.41 10.02 -7.55
C ARG A 84 -1.43 10.75 -8.90
N ASN A 85 -0.94 10.08 -9.94
CA ASN A 85 -0.90 10.60 -11.30
C ASN A 85 -2.28 10.56 -11.96
N ILE A 86 -3.09 9.56 -11.62
CA ILE A 86 -4.43 9.38 -12.21
C ILE A 86 -5.47 9.02 -11.15
N SER A 87 -6.74 9.23 -11.46
CA SER A 87 -7.86 8.78 -10.62
C SER A 87 -8.14 7.28 -10.81
N VAL A 88 -8.92 6.69 -9.89
CA VAL A 88 -9.43 5.31 -10.04
C VAL A 88 -10.16 5.13 -11.38
N ILE A 89 -10.91 6.15 -11.81
CA ILE A 89 -11.61 6.14 -13.09
C ILE A 89 -10.61 6.06 -14.26
N GLY A 90 -9.54 6.86 -14.21
CA GLY A 90 -8.48 6.83 -15.21
C GLY A 90 -7.83 5.45 -15.26
N ALA A 91 -7.43 4.90 -14.12
CA ALA A 91 -6.82 3.58 -14.03
C ALA A 91 -7.74 2.45 -14.52
N ALA A 92 -9.05 2.54 -14.25
CA ALA A 92 -10.03 1.58 -14.75
C ALA A 92 -9.99 1.45 -16.28
N GLN A 93 -9.89 2.59 -16.97
CA GLN A 93 -9.91 2.66 -18.43
C GLN A 93 -8.55 2.38 -19.08
N SER A 94 -7.48 2.97 -18.55
CA SER A 94 -6.16 2.95 -19.20
C SER A 94 -5.25 1.80 -18.78
N ILE A 95 -5.50 1.17 -17.63
CA ILE A 95 -4.63 0.12 -17.07
C ILE A 95 -5.40 -1.19 -16.90
N LEU A 96 -6.56 -1.14 -16.24
CA LEU A 96 -7.30 -2.36 -15.87
C LEU A 96 -8.21 -2.86 -17.00
N TYR A 97 -8.64 -1.98 -17.91
CA TYR A 97 -9.63 -2.27 -18.95
C TYR A 97 -10.95 -2.82 -18.39
N LEU A 98 -11.40 -2.22 -17.28
CA LEU A 98 -12.62 -2.60 -16.57
C LEU A 98 -13.60 -1.43 -16.53
N SER A 99 -14.87 -1.75 -16.27
CA SER A 99 -15.82 -0.71 -15.86
C SER A 99 -15.34 -0.05 -14.56
N GLN A 100 -15.70 1.22 -14.34
CA GLN A 100 -15.34 1.93 -13.11
C GLN A 100 -15.76 1.14 -11.87
N THR A 101 -16.98 0.60 -11.85
CA THR A 101 -17.51 -0.19 -10.74
C THR A 101 -16.67 -1.42 -10.45
N GLN A 102 -16.29 -2.19 -11.49
CA GLN A 102 -15.43 -3.36 -11.31
C GLN A 102 -14.06 -2.96 -10.78
N ALA A 103 -13.43 -1.93 -11.36
CA ALA A 103 -12.14 -1.44 -10.89
C ALA A 103 -12.18 -1.06 -9.39
N TYR A 104 -13.23 -0.38 -8.94
CA TYR A 104 -13.43 -0.09 -7.51
C TYR A 104 -13.53 -1.36 -6.66
N VAL A 105 -14.29 -2.37 -7.11
CA VAL A 105 -14.45 -3.62 -6.36
C VAL A 105 -13.11 -4.36 -6.25
N HIS A 106 -12.35 -4.46 -7.33
CA HIS A 106 -11.04 -5.13 -7.32
C HIS A 106 -10.02 -4.37 -6.47
N ILE A 107 -9.93 -3.05 -6.62
CA ILE A 107 -9.04 -2.23 -5.79
C ILE A 107 -9.41 -2.33 -4.31
N ARG A 108 -10.70 -2.27 -4.00
CA ARG A 108 -11.15 -2.39 -2.61
C ARG A 108 -10.87 -3.76 -2.03
N GLY A 109 -11.15 -4.83 -2.76
CA GLY A 109 -10.85 -6.19 -2.31
C GLY A 109 -9.35 -6.40 -2.05
N TRP A 110 -8.48 -5.77 -2.85
CA TRP A 110 -7.03 -5.83 -2.62
C TRP A 110 -6.62 -5.15 -1.31
N PHE A 111 -7.20 -3.98 -1.00
CA PHE A 111 -6.92 -3.28 0.25
C PHE A 111 -7.55 -3.98 1.47
N GLU A 112 -8.72 -4.60 1.34
CA GLU A 112 -9.32 -5.45 2.38
C GLU A 112 -8.41 -6.64 2.70
N GLU A 113 -7.88 -7.31 1.67
CA GLU A 113 -6.95 -8.43 1.85
C GLU A 113 -5.62 -7.97 2.49
N LEU A 114 -5.09 -6.82 2.07
CA LEU A 114 -3.90 -6.24 2.69
C LEU A 114 -4.13 -5.94 4.18
N GLU A 115 -5.27 -5.33 4.52
CA GLU A 115 -5.67 -5.04 5.91
C GLU A 115 -5.77 -6.32 6.73
N ASN A 116 -6.41 -7.37 6.21
CA ASN A 116 -6.52 -8.67 6.88
C ASN A 116 -5.14 -9.29 7.14
N CYS A 117 -4.27 -9.33 6.13
CA CYS A 117 -2.91 -9.85 6.28
C CYS A 117 -2.10 -9.07 7.33
N LEU A 118 -2.28 -7.75 7.39
CA LEU A 118 -1.64 -6.90 8.40
C LEU A 118 -2.24 -7.12 9.79
N PHE A 119 -3.55 -7.31 9.89
CA PHE A 119 -4.21 -7.61 11.15
C PHE A 119 -3.71 -8.93 11.74
N ASP A 120 -3.71 -9.99 10.94
CA ASP A 120 -3.32 -11.33 11.39
C ASP A 120 -1.87 -11.35 11.89
N LYS A 121 -0.95 -10.76 11.13
CA LYS A 121 0.50 -10.85 11.43
C LYS A 121 0.99 -9.83 12.45
N VAL A 122 0.40 -8.63 12.48
CA VAL A 122 0.84 -7.56 13.41
C VAL A 122 0.08 -7.61 14.73
N PHE A 123 -1.20 -8.04 14.72
CA PHE A 123 -2.05 -7.98 15.92
C PHE A 123 -2.25 -9.34 16.59
N LEU A 124 -2.25 -10.47 15.86
CA LEU A 124 -2.42 -11.80 16.49
C LEU A 124 -1.09 -12.43 16.90
N GLU A 125 0.00 -12.18 16.17
CA GLU A 125 1.33 -12.72 16.50
C GLU A 125 2.12 -11.88 17.52
N GLY A 126 1.56 -10.78 18.03
CA GLY A 126 2.10 -10.04 19.17
C GLY A 126 3.45 -9.34 18.93
N ILE A 127 3.65 -8.75 17.74
CA ILE A 127 4.87 -8.01 17.36
C ILE A 127 4.89 -6.54 17.83
#